data_AF-A0A9D9WUS6-F1
#
_entry.id   AF-A0A9D9WUS6-F1
#
_cell.length_a   1.000
_cell.length_b   1.000
_cell.length_c   1.000
_cell.angle_alpha   90.00
_cell.angle_beta   90.00
_cell.angle_gamma   90.00
#
_symmetry.space_group_name_H-M   'P 1'
#
loop_
_entity.id
_entity.type
_entity.pdbx_description
1 polymer ?
#
loop_
_entity_poly.entity_id
_entity_poly.type
_entity_poly.pdbx_seq_one_letter_code
_entity_poly.pdbx_strand_id
1 'polypeptide(L)'
;DRVFGRTVTVEWMKRDKYGRVIGRVLLDGDDVCLEQVRAGLAWHYKAYAKEQAKTQRLAYSAAEEQARLDKVGLWSLPNQVPPWEFRHRGSDHMNKAPCSTTSGSTSARTGSHV
;
A
#
# COMPACT_ATOMS: atom_id res chain seq x y z
N ASP A 1 -13.30 9.50 -10.89
CA ASP A 1 -13.04 10.73 -10.11
C ASP A 1 -14.10 10.94 -9.04
N ARG A 2 -13.70 11.40 -7.84
CA ARG A 2 -14.63 11.83 -6.77
C ARG A 2 -14.36 13.25 -6.25
N VAL A 3 -13.09 13.68 -6.19
CA VAL A 3 -12.69 14.99 -5.61
C VAL A 3 -12.06 15.98 -6.60
N PHE A 4 -11.75 15.57 -7.83
CA PHE A 4 -11.18 16.50 -8.82
C PHE A 4 -12.19 17.61 -9.17
N GLY A 5 -11.74 18.86 -9.14
CA GLY A 5 -12.59 20.04 -9.41
C GLY A 5 -13.62 20.39 -8.33
N ARG A 6 -13.58 19.79 -7.14
CA ARG A 6 -14.51 20.09 -6.03
C ARG A 6 -13.84 20.82 -4.87
N THR A 7 -14.59 21.66 -4.18
CA THR A 7 -14.21 22.19 -2.87
C THR A 7 -14.20 21.05 -1.85
N VAL A 8 -13.13 20.94 -1.06
CA VAL A 8 -12.99 19.94 0.01
C VAL A 8 -12.50 20.59 1.29
N THR A 9 -13.00 20.11 2.43
CA THR A 9 -12.57 20.52 3.77
C THR A 9 -11.44 19.61 4.23
N VAL A 10 -10.31 20.18 4.65
CA VAL A 10 -9.15 19.41 5.12
C VAL A 10 -8.94 19.62 6.62
N GLU A 11 -9.48 18.71 7.43
CA GLU A 11 -9.14 18.64 8.86
C GLU A 11 -7.75 18.03 9.02
N TRP A 12 -6.81 18.80 9.57
CA TRP A 12 -5.44 18.35 9.80
C TRP A 12 -5.06 18.41 11.27
N MET A 13 -4.25 17.45 11.70
CA MET A 13 -3.88 17.27 13.11
C MET A 13 -2.42 17.61 13.39
N LYS A 14 -1.55 17.48 12.39
CA LYS A 14 -0.09 17.50 12.56
C LYS A 14 0.60 17.88 11.25
N ARG A 15 1.83 18.38 11.35
CA ARG A 15 2.76 18.51 10.22
C ARG A 15 3.95 17.59 10.48
N ASP A 16 4.32 16.79 9.49
CA ASP A 16 5.46 15.87 9.56
C ASP A 16 6.80 16.63 9.43
N LYS A 17 7.91 15.97 9.79
CA LYS A 17 9.29 16.51 9.68
C LYS A 17 9.68 16.95 8.27
N TYR A 18 9.01 16.40 7.23
CA TYR A 18 9.17 16.83 5.83
C TYR A 18 8.23 17.98 5.43
N GLY A 19 7.66 18.72 6.38
CA GLY A 19 6.77 19.86 6.13
C GLY A 19 5.36 19.51 5.64
N ARG A 20 5.05 18.22 5.44
CA ARG A 20 3.78 17.73 4.91
C ARG A 20 2.68 17.76 5.97
N VAL A 21 1.51 18.25 5.62
CA VAL A 21 0.33 18.28 6.50
C VAL A 21 -0.28 16.87 6.55
N ILE A 22 -0.51 16.34 7.75
CA ILE A 22 -1.21 15.08 8.00
C ILE A 22 -2.64 15.42 8.44
N GLY A 23 -3.60 14.96 7.64
CA GLY A 23 -5.02 15.22 7.83
C GLY A 23 -5.89 14.29 7.00
N ARG A 24 -7.20 14.50 7.12
CA ARG A 24 -8.27 13.84 6.36
C ARG A 24 -8.92 14.84 5.42
N VAL A 25 -9.50 14.33 4.34
CA VAL A 25 -10.19 15.15 3.33
C VAL A 25 -11.67 14.80 3.40
N LEU A 26 -12.49 15.77 3.75
CA LEU A 26 -13.94 15.66 3.76
C LEU A 26 -14.49 16.34 2.51
N LEU A 27 -15.39 15.66 1.80
CA LEU A 27 -16.15 16.20 0.69
C LEU A 27 -17.62 16.22 1.12
N ASP A 28 -18.24 17.40 1.17
CA ASP A 28 -19.65 17.61 1.54
C ASP A 28 -20.05 17.02 2.93
N GLY A 29 -19.06 16.62 3.75
CA GLY A 29 -19.22 15.97 5.06
C GLY A 29 -18.64 14.55 5.13
N ASP A 30 -18.49 13.86 4.01
CA ASP A 30 -18.01 12.47 3.93
C ASP A 30 -16.48 12.37 3.93
N ASP A 31 -15.92 11.44 4.72
CA ASP A 31 -14.47 11.15 4.73
C ASP A 31 -14.06 10.37 3.47
N VAL A 32 -13.44 11.08 2.52
CA VAL A 32 -12.99 10.54 1.24
C VAL A 32 -11.87 9.50 1.41
N CYS A 33 -11.10 9.56 2.50
CA CYS A 33 -10.06 8.58 2.81
C CYS A 33 -10.65 7.28 3.37
N LEU A 34 -11.74 7.34 4.13
CA LEU A 34 -12.49 6.15 4.59
C LEU A 34 -13.11 5.41 3.40
N GLU A 35 -13.78 6.13 2.50
CA GLU A 35 -14.38 5.54 1.30
C GLU A 35 -13.33 4.98 0.33
N GLN A 36 -12.11 5.53 0.26
CA GLN A 36 -11.00 4.92 -0.48
C GLN A 36 -10.52 3.59 0.14
N VAL A 37 -10.50 3.46 1.48
CA VAL A 37 -10.20 2.18 2.13
C VAL A 37 -11.32 1.17 1.87
N ARG A 38 -12.58 1.59 1.94
CA ARG A 38 -13.77 0.75 1.68
C ARG A 38 -13.86 0.26 0.24
N ALA A 39 -13.55 1.13 -0.74
CA ALA A 39 -13.40 0.75 -2.14
C ALA A 39 -12.12 -0.05 -2.42
N GLY A 40 -11.34 -0.36 -1.37
CA GLY A 40 -10.08 -1.08 -1.45
C GLY A 40 -9.04 -0.43 -2.32
N LEU A 41 -9.01 0.90 -2.40
CA LEU A 41 -7.99 1.69 -3.11
C LEU A 41 -6.84 2.11 -2.18
N ALA A 42 -7.01 1.99 -0.85
CA ALA A 42 -6.05 2.41 0.15
C ALA A 42 -5.87 1.38 1.29
N TRP A 43 -4.69 1.40 1.91
CA TRP A 43 -4.36 0.58 3.08
C TRP A 43 -4.50 1.40 4.37
N HIS A 44 -5.25 0.90 5.36
CA HIS A 44 -5.32 1.50 6.68
C HIS A 44 -4.00 1.30 7.46
N TYR A 45 -3.19 2.36 7.57
CA TYR A 45 -1.85 2.26 8.15
C TYR A 45 -1.86 2.34 9.69
N LYS A 46 -1.94 1.17 10.33
CA LYS A 46 -2.09 0.96 11.77
C LYS A 46 -1.03 1.63 12.68
N ALA A 47 0.10 2.08 12.11
CA ALA A 47 1.09 2.89 12.83
C ALA A 47 0.54 4.25 13.31
N TYR A 48 -0.13 5.00 12.43
CA TYR A 48 -0.72 6.30 12.77
C TYR A 48 -2.14 6.20 13.34
N ALA A 49 -2.76 5.02 13.30
CA ALA A 49 -4.07 4.79 13.92
C ALA A 49 -4.11 5.17 15.40
N LYS A 50 -2.97 5.14 16.12
CA LYS A 50 -2.83 5.63 17.50
C LYS A 50 -3.07 7.13 17.65
N GLU A 51 -2.69 7.95 16.66
CA GLU A 51 -2.92 9.40 16.64
C GLU A 51 -4.37 9.77 16.27
N GLN A 52 -5.13 8.83 15.70
CA GLN A 52 -6.54 9.00 15.35
C GLN A 52 -7.49 8.72 16.53
N ALA A 53 -8.64 9.42 16.54
CA ALA A 53 -9.74 9.17 17.47
C ALA A 53 -10.27 7.72 17.39
N LYS A 54 -10.69 7.17 18.55
CA LYS A 54 -11.06 5.75 18.69
C LYS A 54 -12.19 5.31 17.75
N THR A 55 -13.18 6.17 17.52
CA THR A 55 -14.30 5.93 16.59
C THR A 55 -13.84 5.83 15.14
N GLN A 56 -12.94 6.72 14.72
CA GLN A 56 -12.37 6.74 13.36
C GLN A 56 -11.50 5.50 13.12
N ARG A 57 -10.66 5.12 14.10
CA ARG A 57 -9.88 3.89 14.08
C ARG A 57 -10.74 2.63 13.86
N LEU A 58 -11.90 2.57 14.51
CA LEU A 58 -12.87 1.47 14.34
C LEU A 58 -13.47 1.47 12.93
N ALA A 59 -13.94 2.63 12.44
CA ALA A 59 -14.50 2.76 11.09
C ALA A 59 -13.49 2.36 10.00
N TYR A 60 -12.23 2.83 10.08
CA TYR A 60 -11.18 2.47 9.13
C TYR A 60 -10.80 0.97 9.20
N SER A 61 -10.82 0.37 10.40
CA SER A 61 -10.56 -1.07 10.54
C SER A 61 -11.69 -1.91 9.94
N ALA A 62 -12.96 -1.52 10.14
CA ALA A 62 -14.11 -2.20 9.56
C ALA A 62 -14.16 -2.04 8.02
N ALA A 63 -13.80 -0.86 7.49
CA ALA A 63 -13.70 -0.64 6.05
C ALA A 63 -12.58 -1.48 5.40
N GLU A 64 -11.42 -1.62 6.07
CA GLU A 64 -10.32 -2.49 5.64
C GLU A 64 -10.71 -3.97 5.63
N GLU A 65 -11.48 -4.40 6.63
CA GLU A 65 -11.99 -5.78 6.73
C GLU A 65 -13.07 -6.08 5.69
N GLN A 66 -14.01 -5.16 5.48
CA GLN A 66 -15.06 -5.29 4.48
C GLN A 66 -14.48 -5.34 3.05
N ALA A 67 -13.54 -4.46 2.70
CA ALA A 67 -12.87 -4.47 1.39
C ALA A 67 -12.17 -5.82 1.12
N ARG A 68 -11.56 -6.41 2.17
CA ARG A 68 -10.90 -7.72 2.12
C ARG A 68 -11.86 -8.88 1.93
N LEU A 69 -13.03 -8.83 2.57
CA LEU A 69 -14.11 -9.82 2.41
C LEU A 69 -14.72 -9.76 1.01
N ASP A 70 -15.07 -8.56 0.53
CA ASP A 70 -15.68 -8.31 -0.78
C ASP A 70 -14.68 -8.44 -1.94
N LYS A 71 -13.39 -8.56 -1.61
CA LYS A 71 -12.24 -8.70 -2.51
C LYS A 71 -12.04 -7.55 -3.51
N VAL A 72 -12.50 -6.33 -3.21
CA VAL A 72 -12.54 -5.19 -4.14
C VAL A 72 -11.19 -4.48 -4.22
N GLY A 73 -10.44 -4.61 -5.32
CA GLY A 73 -9.15 -3.93 -5.48
C GLY A 73 -8.06 -4.51 -4.58
N LEU A 74 -7.87 -3.96 -3.37
CA LEU A 74 -6.85 -4.38 -2.39
C LEU A 74 -7.44 -5.52 -1.31
N TRP A 75 -7.18 -6.57 -2.22
CA TRP A 75 -7.47 -8.05 -2.09
C TRP A 75 -7.61 -8.85 -3.39
N SER A 76 -8.11 -8.23 -4.48
CA SER A 76 -8.52 -8.94 -5.71
C SER A 76 -7.37 -9.76 -6.31
N LEU A 77 -6.18 -9.16 -6.36
CA LEU A 77 -4.94 -9.83 -6.73
C LEU A 77 -4.37 -10.61 -5.53
N PRO A 78 -3.81 -11.82 -5.74
CA PRO A 78 -3.08 -12.53 -4.69
C PRO A 78 -1.78 -11.81 -4.32
N ASN A 79 -1.23 -12.15 -3.14
CA ASN A 79 0.10 -11.71 -2.66
C ASN A 79 0.33 -10.19 -2.63
N GLN A 80 -0.68 -9.40 -2.24
CA GLN A 80 -0.54 -7.96 -2.14
C GLN A 80 0.36 -7.57 -0.96
N VAL A 81 1.55 -7.05 -1.27
CA VAL A 81 2.51 -6.57 -0.28
C VAL A 81 2.17 -5.12 0.10
N PRO A 82 2.02 -4.77 1.39
CA PRO A 82 1.77 -3.40 1.79
C PRO A 82 2.90 -2.45 1.38
N PRO A 83 2.60 -1.17 1.06
CA PRO A 83 3.60 -0.21 0.59
C PRO A 83 4.67 0.13 1.65
N TRP A 84 4.42 -0.12 2.94
CA TRP A 84 5.46 -0.01 3.96
C TRP A 84 6.46 -1.17 3.91
N GLU A 85 6.01 -2.40 3.69
CA GLU A 85 6.88 -3.58 3.62
C GLU A 85 7.73 -3.58 2.33
N PHE A 86 7.12 -3.22 1.19
CA PHE A 86 7.84 -3.03 -0.07
C PHE A 86 9.01 -2.04 0.08
N ARG A 87 8.82 -0.95 0.85
CA ARG A 87 9.89 0.04 1.12
C ARG A 87 11.02 -0.48 2.02
N HIS A 88 10.74 -1.41 2.94
CA HIS A 88 11.79 -1.97 3.81
C HIS A 88 12.67 -3.00 3.08
N ARG A 89 12.09 -3.75 2.12
CA ARG A 89 12.81 -4.74 1.29
C ARG A 89 13.95 -4.17 0.44
N GLY A 90 14.04 -2.84 0.27
CA GLY A 90 15.18 -2.18 -0.36
C GLY A 90 16.47 -2.17 0.46
N SER A 91 16.45 -2.63 1.72
CA SER A 91 17.58 -2.52 2.66
C SER A 91 18.47 -3.77 2.72
N ASP A 92 17.94 -4.95 2.39
CA ASP A 92 18.60 -6.24 2.61
C ASP A 92 19.61 -6.65 1.52
N HIS A 93 19.81 -5.81 0.50
CA HIS A 93 20.74 -6.05 -0.60
C HIS A 93 22.24 -5.90 -0.25
N MET A 94 22.61 -5.88 1.04
CA MET A 94 24.02 -5.81 1.49
C MET A 94 24.40 -6.86 2.55
N ASN A 95 23.65 -7.97 2.70
CA ASN A 95 24.26 -9.18 3.28
C ASN A 95 23.50 -10.48 2.96
N LYS A 96 23.79 -11.10 1.79
CA LYS A 96 23.87 -12.56 1.56
C LYS A 96 24.48 -12.90 0.19
N ALA A 97 25.81 -12.93 0.14
CA ALA A 97 26.48 -14.06 -0.53
C ALA A 97 26.23 -15.33 0.35
N PRO A 98 26.24 -16.56 -0.18
CA PRO A 98 27.23 -17.07 -1.12
C PRO A 98 26.75 -17.22 -2.57
N CYS A 99 27.72 -17.24 -3.49
CA CYS A 99 27.53 -17.78 -4.83
C CYS A 99 27.27 -19.29 -4.74
N SER A 100 26.16 -19.77 -5.30
CA SER A 100 25.85 -21.20 -5.38
C SER A 100 26.60 -21.84 -6.55
N THR A 101 27.73 -22.47 -6.25
CA THR A 101 28.57 -23.21 -7.20
C THR A 101 27.80 -24.27 -8.00
N THR A 102 27.94 -24.19 -9.33
CA THR A 102 27.92 -25.27 -10.34
C THR A 102 27.12 -26.55 -10.04
N SER A 103 26.01 -26.75 -10.74
CA SER A 103 25.62 -28.07 -11.29
C SER A 103 24.52 -27.92 -12.35
N GLY A 104 24.73 -28.48 -13.54
CA GLY A 104 23.77 -28.42 -14.66
C GLY A 104 24.39 -28.45 -16.05
N SER A 105 24.63 -29.65 -16.59
CA SER A 105 25.10 -29.85 -17.96
C SER A 105 23.93 -30.13 -18.92
N THR A 106 23.94 -29.56 -20.12
CA THR A 106 23.17 -30.07 -21.28
C THR A 106 23.91 -29.69 -22.56
N SER A 107 24.04 -30.62 -23.49
CA SER A 107 24.62 -30.37 -24.83
C SER A 107 23.57 -29.87 -25.81
N ALA A 108 23.98 -28.97 -26.72
CA ALA A 108 23.23 -28.63 -27.92
C ALA A 108 24.18 -28.63 -29.13
N ARG A 109 23.71 -29.08 -30.30
CA ARG A 109 24.49 -29.23 -31.53
C ARG A 109 23.97 -28.30 -32.62
N THR A 110 24.84 -27.42 -33.11
CA THR A 110 24.66 -26.59 -34.32
C THR A 110 26.06 -26.38 -34.93
N GLY A 111 26.30 -26.31 -36.24
CA GLY A 111 25.38 -26.51 -37.37
C GLY A 111 25.73 -25.62 -38.56
N SER A 112 26.69 -26.07 -39.40
CA SER A 112 27.00 -25.61 -40.78
C SER A 112 27.01 -24.10 -41.09
N HIS A 113 28.23 -23.54 -41.17
CA HIS A 113 28.73 -22.55 -42.16
C HIS A 113 30.27 -22.53 -41.96
N VAL A 114 31.14 -22.46 -42.96
CA VAL A 114 30.98 -22.35 -44.42
C VAL A 114 31.63 -23.54 -45.14
#